data_AF-A0A950HNM2-F1
#
_entry.id   AF-A0A950HNM2-F1
#
_cell.length_a   1.000
_cell.length_b   1.000
_cell.length_c   1.000
_cell.angle_alpha   90.00
_cell.angle_beta   90.00
_cell.angle_gamma   90.00
#
_symmetry.space_group_name_H-M   'P 1'
#
loop_
_entity.id
_entity.type
_entity.pdbx_description
1 polymer ?
#
loop_
_entity_poly.entity_id
_entity_poly.type
_entity_poly.pdbx_seq_one_letter_code
_entity_poly.pdbx_strand_id
1 'polypeptide(L)'
;MSDGTILVTFGELESARSSIQATWTSISQEMEDLKRYLQPMVETWTGDASSAYQAHQAKWDRSARDLNQVLNQIGVALGTSNENYQAGEAANRARWS
;
A
#
# COMPACT_ATOMS: atom_id res chain seq x y z
N MET A 1 33.95 -1.47 -1.37
CA MET A 1 33.11 -1.58 -2.57
C MET A 1 31.80 -2.17 -2.10
N SER A 2 30.78 -1.31 -1.95
CA SER A 2 29.49 -1.67 -1.33
C SER A 2 28.43 -1.55 -2.42
N ASP A 3 28.38 -2.55 -3.30
CA ASP A 3 27.54 -2.55 -4.51
C ASP A 3 26.26 -3.40 -4.35
N GLY A 4 26.06 -3.99 -3.16
CA GLY A 4 24.94 -4.92 -2.91
C GLY A 4 23.70 -4.27 -2.29
N THR A 5 23.75 -3.00 -1.89
CA THR A 5 22.73 -2.42 -1.01
C THR A 5 21.44 -2.06 -1.75
N ILE A 6 21.49 -1.73 -3.04
CA ILE A 6 20.32 -1.31 -3.83
C ILE A 6 19.53 -2.52 -4.36
N LEU A 7 20.20 -3.61 -4.73
CA LEU A 7 19.56 -4.82 -5.25
C LEU A 7 18.70 -5.52 -4.17
N VAL A 8 19.25 -5.63 -2.96
CA VAL A 8 18.57 -6.23 -1.80
C VAL A 8 17.29 -5.44 -1.47
N THR A 9 17.34 -4.10 -1.52
CA THR A 9 16.16 -3.28 -1.25
C THR A 9 15.05 -3.36 -2.30
N PHE A 10 15.35 -3.51 -3.60
CA PHE A 10 14.30 -3.46 -4.64
C PHE A 10 13.37 -4.68 -4.58
N GLY A 11 13.94 -5.88 -4.52
CA GLY A 11 13.15 -7.12 -4.45
C GLY A 11 12.33 -7.22 -3.16
N GLU A 12 12.92 -6.80 -2.04
CA GLU A 12 12.24 -6.75 -0.73
C GLU A 12 11.10 -5.73 -0.73
N LEU A 13 11.29 -4.56 -1.35
CA LEU A 13 10.25 -3.54 -1.44
C LEU A 13 9.09 -3.94 -2.35
N GLU A 14 9.35 -4.58 -3.50
CA GLU A 14 8.26 -5.08 -4.36
C GLU A 14 7.50 -6.21 -3.65
N SER A 15 8.20 -7.10 -2.95
CA SER A 15 7.58 -8.12 -2.11
C SER A 15 6.70 -7.50 -1.02
N ALA A 16 7.23 -6.50 -0.29
CA ALA A 16 6.48 -5.77 0.72
C ALA A 16 5.24 -5.07 0.13
N ARG A 17 5.35 -4.45 -1.05
CA ARG A 17 4.22 -3.85 -1.76
C ARG A 17 3.12 -4.88 -2.04
N SER A 18 3.50 -6.02 -2.62
CA SER A 18 2.57 -7.12 -2.92
C SER A 18 1.91 -7.66 -1.67
N SER A 19 2.66 -7.90 -0.60
CA SER A 19 2.13 -8.36 0.69
C SER A 19 1.15 -7.36 1.29
N ILE A 20 1.49 -6.07 1.31
CA ILE A 20 0.60 -5.03 1.83
C ILE A 20 -0.67 -4.95 0.99
N GLN A 21 -0.58 -5.02 -0.34
CA GLN A 21 -1.75 -5.02 -1.23
C GLN A 21 -2.65 -6.26 -1.04
N ALA A 22 -2.05 -7.42 -0.78
CA ALA A 22 -2.79 -8.64 -0.48
C ALA A 22 -3.51 -8.55 0.88
N THR A 23 -2.81 -8.14 1.94
CA THR A 23 -3.41 -7.89 3.26
C THR A 23 -4.53 -6.86 3.17
N TRP A 24 -4.30 -5.80 2.39
CA TRP A 24 -5.29 -4.76 2.15
C TRP A 24 -6.57 -5.30 1.47
N THR A 25 -6.42 -6.13 0.44
CA THR A 25 -7.55 -6.78 -0.23
C THR A 25 -8.33 -7.66 0.74
N SER A 26 -7.65 -8.44 1.58
CA SER A 26 -8.30 -9.28 2.60
C SER A 26 -9.13 -8.46 3.58
N ILE A 27 -8.55 -7.39 4.14
CA ILE A 27 -9.25 -6.50 5.07
C ILE A 27 -10.48 -5.86 4.40
N SER A 28 -10.35 -5.45 3.14
CA SER A 28 -11.47 -4.85 2.39
C SER A 28 -12.59 -5.86 2.16
N GLN A 29 -12.24 -7.10 1.82
CA GLN A 29 -13.20 -8.18 1.60
C GLN A 29 -13.96 -8.52 2.89
N GLU A 30 -13.22 -8.75 3.99
CA GLU A 30 -13.80 -9.00 5.31
C GLU A 30 -14.73 -7.87 5.76
N MET A 31 -14.35 -6.63 5.41
CA MET A 31 -15.16 -5.46 5.70
C MET A 31 -16.46 -5.44 4.89
N GLU A 32 -16.40 -5.70 3.59
CA GLU A 32 -17.61 -5.81 2.76
C GLU A 32 -18.54 -6.91 3.25
N ASP A 33 -17.97 -8.06 3.62
CA ASP A 33 -18.73 -9.19 4.15
C ASP A 33 -19.38 -8.81 5.48
N LEU A 34 -18.66 -8.14 6.38
CA LEU A 34 -19.21 -7.60 7.62
C LEU A 34 -20.31 -6.58 7.36
N LYS A 35 -20.12 -5.64 6.41
CA LYS A 35 -21.13 -4.64 6.03
C LYS A 35 -22.41 -5.31 5.53
N ARG A 36 -22.29 -6.32 4.65
CA ARG A 36 -23.44 -7.09 4.14
C ARG A 36 -24.15 -7.86 5.25
N TYR A 37 -23.39 -8.49 6.16
CA TYR A 37 -23.93 -9.21 7.29
C TYR A 37 -24.70 -8.28 8.25
N LEU A 38 -24.16 -7.08 8.52
CA LEU A 38 -24.76 -6.12 9.43
C LEU A 38 -25.93 -5.33 8.81
N GLN A 39 -26.05 -5.28 7.48
CA GLN A 39 -27.02 -4.44 6.76
C GLN A 39 -28.46 -4.55 7.30
N PRO A 40 -29.02 -5.74 7.61
CA PRO A 40 -30.37 -5.87 8.18
C PRO A 40 -30.47 -5.36 9.62
N MET A 41 -29.40 -5.45 10.41
CA MET A 41 -29.36 -4.94 11.79
C MET A 41 -29.16 -3.43 11.83
N VAL A 42 -28.39 -2.87 10.89
CA VAL A 42 -28.16 -1.42 10.78
C VAL A 42 -29.47 -0.67 10.53
N GLU A 43 -30.41 -1.26 9.80
CA GLU A 43 -31.76 -0.68 9.60
C GLU A 43 -32.55 -0.56 10.92
N THR A 44 -32.23 -1.38 11.92
CA THR A 44 -32.84 -1.34 13.26
C THR A 44 -32.08 -0.44 14.24
N TRP A 45 -30.84 -0.08 13.92
CA TRP A 45 -30.00 0.76 14.78
C TRP A 45 -30.38 2.23 14.64
N THR A 46 -30.89 2.80 15.72
CA THR A 46 -31.21 4.22 15.84
C THR A 46 -30.24 4.91 16.80
N GLY A 47 -30.04 6.22 16.62
CA GLY A 47 -29.19 7.01 17.52
C GLY A 47 -27.70 6.64 17.47
N ASP A 48 -27.10 6.47 18.65
CA ASP A 48 -25.64 6.40 18.83
C ASP A 48 -24.98 5.21 18.14
N ALA A 49 -25.65 4.05 18.06
CA ALA A 49 -25.12 2.85 17.43
C ALA A 49 -24.86 3.03 15.92
N SER A 50 -25.76 3.74 15.22
CA SER A 50 -25.60 4.06 13.80
C SER A 50 -24.40 5.01 13.60
N SER A 51 -24.25 5.99 14.48
CA SER A 51 -23.14 6.95 14.41
C SER A 51 -21.78 6.29 14.65
N ALA A 52 -21.69 5.36 15.60
CA ALA A 52 -20.47 4.62 15.90
C ALA A 52 -20.05 3.74 14.73
N TYR A 53 -21.00 3.02 14.12
CA TYR A 53 -20.75 2.21 12.93
C TYR A 53 -20.22 3.04 11.77
N GLN A 54 -20.86 4.17 11.45
CA GLN A 54 -20.42 5.08 10.38
C GLN A 54 -19.02 5.64 10.65
N ALA A 55 -18.70 5.96 11.90
CA ALA A 55 -17.37 6.42 12.29
C ALA A 55 -16.30 5.34 12.07
N HIS A 56 -16.58 4.08 12.43
CA HIS A 56 -15.68 2.96 12.18
C HIS A 56 -15.48 2.72 10.68
N GLN A 57 -16.57 2.72 9.90
CA GLN A 57 -16.50 2.63 8.45
C GLN A 57 -15.61 3.72 7.86
N ALA A 58 -15.84 4.98 8.23
CA ALA A 58 -15.07 6.11 7.71
C ALA A 58 -13.58 6.02 8.07
N LYS A 59 -13.26 5.55 9.28
CA LYS A 59 -11.88 5.33 9.72
C LYS A 59 -11.18 4.28 8.86
N TRP A 60 -11.85 3.18 8.57
CA TRP A 60 -11.29 2.13 7.71
C TRP A 60 -11.09 2.58 6.28
N ASP A 61 -12.10 3.23 5.69
CA ASP A 61 -12.02 3.78 4.33
C ASP A 61 -10.91 4.86 4.23
N ARG A 62 -10.57 5.53 5.34
CA ARG A 62 -9.44 6.45 5.39
C ARG A 62 -8.10 5.73 5.44
N SER A 63 -7.93 4.77 6.35
CA SER A 63 -6.71 3.95 6.43
C SER A 63 -6.41 3.25 5.09
N ALA A 64 -7.45 2.85 4.36
CA ALA A 64 -7.38 2.33 2.99
C ALA A 64 -6.62 3.22 2.03
N ARG A 65 -7.03 4.49 2.00
CA ARG A 65 -6.50 5.50 1.08
C ARG A 65 -5.09 5.87 1.47
N ASP A 66 -4.85 6.04 2.77
CA ASP A 66 -3.54 6.39 3.30
C ASP A 66 -2.50 5.30 2.97
N LEU A 67 -2.86 4.03 3.12
CA LEU A 67 -1.99 2.90 2.76
C LEU A 67 -1.68 2.86 1.25
N ASN A 68 -2.70 3.00 0.40
CA ASN A 68 -2.52 3.06 -1.04
C ASN A 68 -1.63 4.25 -1.46
N GLN A 69 -1.76 5.39 -0.78
CA GLN A 69 -0.93 6.55 -1.04
C GLN A 69 0.54 6.28 -0.69
N VAL A 70 0.81 5.68 0.47
CA VAL A 70 2.16 5.29 0.88
C VAL A 70 2.78 4.30 -0.10
N LEU A 71 2.02 3.28 -0.54
CA LEU A 71 2.49 2.29 -1.52
C LEU A 71 2.84 2.93 -2.87
N ASN A 72 2.02 3.88 -3.34
CA ASN A 72 2.33 4.62 -4.57
C ASN A 72 3.59 5.47 -4.43
N GLN A 73 3.78 6.14 -3.29
CA GLN A 73 4.99 6.92 -3.03
C GLN A 73 6.24 6.05 -3.03
N ILE A 74 6.16 4.86 -2.42
CA ILE A 74 7.24 3.87 -2.43
C ILE A 74 7.54 3.43 -3.87
N GLY A 75 6.51 3.11 -4.65
CA GLY A 75 6.67 2.73 -6.06
C GLY A 75 7.37 3.80 -6.91
N VAL A 76 7.00 5.07 -6.73
CA VAL A 76 7.65 6.19 -7.42
C VAL A 76 9.11 6.33 -7.00
N ALA A 77 9.40 6.30 -5.69
CA ALA A 77 10.77 6.41 -5.17
C ALA A 77 11.69 5.29 -5.69
N LEU A 78 11.15 4.07 -5.84
CA LEU A 78 11.85 2.93 -6.42
C LEU A 78 12.13 3.11 -7.92
N GLY A 79 11.14 3.57 -8.68
CA GLY A 79 11.31 3.86 -10.10
C GLY A 79 12.42 4.88 -10.36
N THR A 80 12.39 6.00 -9.62
CA THR A 80 13.44 7.02 -9.69
C THR A 80 14.82 6.47 -9.28
N SER A 81 14.87 5.61 -8.25
CA SER A 81 16.13 4.98 -7.84
C SER A 81 16.69 4.06 -8.91
N ASN A 82 15.84 3.32 -9.63
CA ASN A 82 16.24 2.44 -10.72
C ASN A 82 16.80 3.23 -11.91
N GLU A 83 16.12 4.29 -12.34
CA GLU A 83 16.58 5.18 -13.41
C GLU A 83 17.95 5.80 -13.08
N ASN A 84 18.12 6.30 -11.85
CA ASN A 84 19.37 6.87 -11.38
C ASN A 84 20.52 5.84 -11.37
N TYR A 85 20.23 4.60 -10.97
CA TYR A 85 21.22 3.51 -10.96
C TYR A 85 21.66 3.16 -12.39
N GLN A 86 20.71 2.93 -13.30
CA GLN A 86 21.02 2.62 -14.70
C GLN A 86 21.81 3.74 -15.38
N ALA A 87 21.45 5.00 -15.12
CA ALA A 87 22.18 6.16 -15.62
C ALA A 87 23.60 6.22 -15.06
N GLY A 88 23.77 5.94 -13.75
CA GLY A 88 25.08 5.84 -13.10
C GLY A 88 25.96 4.75 -13.70
N GLU A 89 25.44 3.54 -13.88
CA GLU A 89 26.15 2.43 -14.52
C GLU A 89 26.50 2.74 -15.98
N ALA A 90 25.58 3.33 -16.75
CA ALA A 90 25.84 3.75 -18.12
C ALA A 90 26.96 4.80 -18.19
N ALA A 91 26.92 5.82 -17.33
CA ALA A 91 27.95 6.85 -17.26
C ALA A 91 29.31 6.28 -16.83
N ASN A 92 29.33 5.33 -15.89
CA ASN A 92 30.57 4.71 -15.45
C ASN A 92 31.16 3.78 -16.52
N ARG A 93 30.32 3.01 -17.23
CA ARG A 93 30.74 2.23 -18.41
C ARG A 93 31.31 3.11 -19.52
N ALA A 94 30.66 4.23 -19.83
CA ALA A 94 31.13 5.18 -20.84
C ALA A 94 32.45 5.87 -20.48
N ARG A 95 32.80 5.93 -19.18
CA ARG A 95 34.10 6.44 -18.71
C ARG A 95 35.23 5.43 -18.84
N TRP A 96 34.91 4.14 -18.93
CA TRP A 96 35.88 3.05 -19.00
C TRP A 96 35.92 2.37 -20.38
N SER A 97 35.22 2.94 -21.37
CA SER A 97 35.37 2.64 -22.80
C SER A 97 36.26 3.68 -23.49
#